data_AF-A0A8J3MT41-F1
#
_entry.id   AF-A0A8J3MT41-F1
#
_cell.length_a   1.000
_cell.length_b   1.000
_cell.length_c   1.000
_cell.angle_alpha   90.00
_cell.angle_beta   90.00
_cell.angle_gamma   90.00
#
_symmetry.space_group_name_H-M   'P 1'
#
loop_
_entity.id
_entity.type
_entity.pdbx_description
1 polymer ?
#
loop_
_entity_poly.entity_id
_entity_poly.type
_entity_poly.pdbx_seq_one_letter_code
_entity_poly.pdbx_strand_id
1 'polypeptide(L)' 'MDAWLARVAVSELPELRSFAAGIEKDKDAVQAGLTWAINNGIVEGHVTKLKLIKRQMYGKAGFALLRQCALHAL' A
#
# COMPACT_ATOMS: atom_id res chain seq x y z
N MET A 1 -13.70 -8.81 12.83
CA MET A 1 -12.48 -8.00 13.02
C MET A 1 -12.29 -7.66 14.50
N ASP A 2 -13.32 -7.14 15.16
CA ASP A 2 -13.21 -6.57 16.52
C ASP A 2 -12.75 -7.56 17.58
N ALA A 3 -13.22 -8.82 17.50
CA ALA A 3 -12.78 -9.87 18.42
C ALA A 3 -11.26 -10.15 18.34
N TRP A 4 -10.65 -9.99 17.15
CA TRP A 4 -9.22 -10.16 17.00
C TRP A 4 -8.45 -8.95 17.52
N LEU A 5 -8.93 -7.73 17.24
CA LEU A 5 -8.35 -6.48 17.76
C LEU A 5 -8.35 -6.45 19.29
N ALA A 6 -9.44 -6.88 19.93
CA ALA A 6 -9.52 -7.00 21.39
C ALA A 6 -8.50 -7.99 21.97
N ARG A 7 -8.24 -9.11 21.28
CA ARG A 7 -7.21 -10.08 21.68
C ARG A 7 -5.80 -9.53 21.53
N VAL A 8 -5.55 -8.75 20.49
CA VAL A 8 -4.24 -8.11 20.28
C VAL A 8 -3.98 -7.03 21.32
N ALA A 9 -5.00 -6.29 21.75
CA ALA A 9 -4.87 -5.23 22.75
C ALA A 9 -4.29 -5.75 24.08
N VAL A 10 -4.65 -6.98 24.48
CA VAL A 10 -4.14 -7.63 25.70
C VAL A 10 -2.88 -8.47 25.47
N SER A 11 -2.36 -8.53 24.23
CA SER A 11 -1.13 -9.25 23.94
C SER A 11 0.09 -8.52 24.49
N GLU A 12 1.13 -9.28 24.85
CA GLU A 12 2.40 -8.73 25.32
C GLU A 12 3.35 -8.34 24.17
N LEU A 13 2.88 -8.40 22.91
CA LEU A 13 3.68 -8.10 21.72
C LEU A 13 3.47 -6.64 21.28
N PRO A 14 4.42 -5.73 21.55
CA PRO A 14 4.25 -4.31 21.24
C PRO A 14 4.09 -4.03 19.74
N GLU A 15 4.78 -4.78 18.88
CA GLU A 15 4.72 -4.66 17.42
C GLU A 15 3.33 -5.02 16.91
N LEU A 16 2.73 -6.07 17.49
CA LEU A 16 1.39 -6.52 17.11
C LEU A 16 0.33 -5.51 17.54
N ARG A 17 0.48 -4.90 18.72
CA ARG A 17 -0.39 -3.82 19.18
C ARG A 17 -0.28 -2.57 18.30
N SER A 18 0.94 -2.19 17.91
CA SER A 18 1.17 -1.08 16.97
C SER A 18 0.52 -1.33 15.62
N PHE A 19 0.66 -2.55 15.08
CA PHE A 19 0.00 -2.96 13.85
C PHE A 19 -1.53 -2.90 13.95
N ALA A 20 -2.10 -3.43 15.03
CA ALA A 20 -3.54 -3.37 15.28
C ALA A 20 -4.05 -1.93 15.43
N ALA A 21 -3.29 -1.04 16.06
CA ALA A 21 -3.63 0.38 16.13
C ALA A 21 -3.69 1.04 14.74
N GLY A 22 -2.79 0.67 13.84
CA GLY A 22 -2.85 1.08 12.43
C GLY A 22 -4.12 0.57 11.72
N ILE A 23 -4.46 -0.70 11.93
CA ILE A 23 -5.70 -1.28 11.39
C ILE A 23 -6.93 -0.56 11.93
N GLU A 24 -6.99 -0.27 13.23
CA GLU A 24 -8.14 0.43 13.82
C GLU A 24 -8.29 1.85 13.25
N LYS A 25 -7.16 2.54 13.00
CA LYS A 25 -7.17 3.87 12.39
C LYS A 25 -7.75 3.87 10.97
N ASP A 26 -7.44 2.83 10.20
CA ASP A 26 -7.86 2.68 8.80
C ASP A 26 -8.99 1.65 8.62
N LYS A 27 -9.78 1.41 9.68
CA LYS A 27 -10.76 0.32 9.78
C LYS A 27 -11.74 0.25 8.61
N ASP A 28 -12.29 1.38 8.21
CA ASP A 28 -13.25 1.46 7.10
C ASP A 28 -12.62 1.03 5.77
N ALA A 29 -11.38 1.46 5.52
CA ALA A 29 -10.65 1.09 4.32
C ALA A 29 -10.30 -0.41 4.30
N VAL A 30 -9.88 -0.96 5.44
CA VAL A 30 -9.59 -2.40 5.57
C VAL A 30 -10.86 -3.22 5.40
N GLN A 31 -11.97 -2.80 6.03
CA GLN A 31 -13.26 -3.45 5.89
C GLN A 31 -13.75 -3.43 4.43
N ALA A 32 -13.62 -2.29 3.75
CA ALA A 32 -13.95 -2.17 2.33
C ALA A 32 -13.09 -3.08 1.47
N GLY A 33 -11.78 -3.15 1.72
CA GLY A 33 -10.84 -4.03 1.00
C GLY A 33 -11.13 -5.53 1.16
N LEU A 34 -11.76 -5.94 2.28
CA LEU A 34 -12.19 -7.32 2.51
C LEU A 34 -13.59 -7.62 1.96
N THR A 35 -14.43 -6.60 1.76
CA THR A 35 -15.85 -6.77 1.41
C THR A 35 -16.11 -6.57 -0.08
N TRP A 36 -15.41 -5.64 -0.72
CA TRP A 36 -15.67 -5.26 -2.10
C TRP A 36 -14.80 -6.04 -3.07
N ALA A 37 -15.35 -6.39 -4.23
CA ALA A 37 -14.58 -6.98 -5.33
C ALA A 37 -13.65 -5.96 -6.02
N ILE A 38 -14.00 -4.67 -5.94
CA ILE A 38 -13.22 -3.57 -6.50
C ILE A 38 -12.12 -3.21 -5.50
N ASN A 39 -10.88 -3.15 -5.99
CA ASN A 39 -9.71 -2.83 -5.17
C ASN A 39 -8.75 -1.90 -5.93
N ASN A 40 -7.74 -1.41 -5.20
CA ASN A 40 -6.77 -0.46 -5.73
C ASN A 40 -5.60 -1.12 -6.50
N GLY A 41 -5.64 -2.45 -6.71
CA GLY A 41 -4.50 -3.22 -7.21
C GLY A 41 -3.99 -2.79 -8.59
N ILE A 42 -4.88 -2.40 -9.50
CA ILE A 42 -4.49 -1.89 -10.84
C ILE A 42 -3.70 -0.58 -10.69
N VAL A 43 -4.18 0.34 -9.86
CA VAL A 43 -3.54 1.63 -9.62
C VAL A 43 -2.18 1.43 -8.95
N GLU A 44 -2.13 0.57 -7.93
CA GLU A 44 -0.88 0.22 -7.24
C GLU A 44 0.13 -0.46 -8.17
N GLY A 45 -0.35 -1.29 -9.10
CA GLY A 45 0.47 -1.88 -10.16
C GLY A 45 1.13 -0.82 -11.04
N HIS A 46 0.36 0.18 -11.51
CA HIS A 46 0.91 1.30 -12.28
C HIS A 46 1.92 2.12 -11.48
N VAL A 47 1.62 2.43 -10.22
CA VAL A 47 2.55 3.13 -9.31
C VAL A 47 3.83 2.32 -9.10
N THR A 48 3.72 1.00 -9.00
CA THR A 48 4.87 0.10 -8.85
C THR A 48 5.73 0.09 -10.11
N LYS A 49 5.14 0.00 -11.32
CA LYS A 49 5.86 0.13 -12.60
C LYS A 49 6.62 1.47 -12.67
N LEU A 50 5.96 2.57 -12.30
CA LEU A 50 6.60 3.91 -12.26
C LEU A 50 7.76 3.99 -11.27
N LYS A 51 7.58 3.46 -10.05
CA LYS A 51 8.65 3.41 -9.04
C LYS A 51 9.84 2.57 -9.51
N LEU A 52 9.57 1.46 -10.20
CA LEU A 52 10.60 0.60 -10.77
C LEU A 52 11.44 1.34 -11.83
N ILE A 53 10.80 1.98 -12.81
CA ILE A 53 11.50 2.79 -13.82
C ILE A 53 12.37 3.85 -13.15
N LYS A 54 11.81 4.61 -12.19
CA LYS A 54 12.57 5.63 -11.45
C LYS A 54 13.78 5.05 -10.72
N ARG A 55 13.65 3.84 -10.13
CA ARG A 55 14.73 3.15 -9.43
C ARG A 55 15.81 2.63 -10.38
N GLN A 56 15.44 2.12 -11.57
CA GLN A 56 16.39 1.75 -12.62
C GLN A 56 17.25 2.95 -13.07
N MET A 57 16.70 4.16 -12.96
CA MET A 57 17.38 5.42 -13.29
C MET A 57 18.05 6.08 -12.06
N TYR A 58 18.30 5.32 -10.98
CA TYR A 58 18.92 5.78 -9.74
C TYR A 58 18.24 7.02 -9.11
N GLY A 59 16.94 7.19 -9.36
CA GLY A 59 16.17 8.33 -8.87
C GLY A 59 16.49 9.67 -9.55
N LYS A 60 17.33 9.68 -10.59
CA LYS A 60 17.79 10.91 -11.27
C LYS A 60 16.84 11.40 -12.36
N ALA A 61 15.84 10.61 -12.73
CA ALA A 61 14.88 11.00 -13.74
C ALA A 61 13.87 12.02 -13.20
N GLY A 62 13.87 13.22 -13.79
CA GLY A 62 12.82 14.22 -13.61
C GLY A 62 11.51 13.82 -14.31
N PHE A 63 10.44 14.60 -14.10
CA PHE A 63 9.11 14.25 -14.57
C PHE A 63 9.02 14.02 -16.09
N ALA A 64 9.64 14.89 -16.90
CA ALA A 64 9.59 14.78 -18.35
C ALA A 64 10.15 13.43 -18.86
N LEU A 65 11.29 13.01 -18.28
CA LEU A 65 11.95 11.77 -18.63
C LEU A 65 11.17 10.54 -18.13
N LEU A 66 10.69 10.59 -16.87
CA LEU A 66 9.83 9.53 -16.32
C LEU A 66 8.56 9.33 -17.15
N ARG A 67 7.94 10.41 -17.62
CA ARG A 67 6.75 10.36 -18.48
C ARG A 67 7.06 9.67 -19.80
N GLN A 68 8.17 9.98 -20.45
CA GLN A 68 8.55 9.28 -21.70
C GLN A 68 8.80 7.80 -21.45
N CYS A 69 9.56 7.44 -20.42
CA CYS A 69 9.80 6.05 -20.08
C CYS A 69 8.50 5.31 -19.75
N ALA A 70 7.56 5.92 -19.03
CA ALA A 70 6.29 5.29 -18.69
C ALA A 70 5.37 5.06 -19.92
N LEU A 71 5.37 5.99 -20.87
CA LEU A 71 4.54 5.91 -22.08
C LEU A 71 5.14 5.01 -23.17
N HIS A 72 6.46 4.82 -23.18
CA HIS A 72 7.17 4.14 -24.26
C HIS A 72 7.90 2.85 -23.82
N ALA A 73 8.03 2.58 -22.52
CA ALA A 73 8.50 1.28 -22.07
C ALA A 73 7.38 0.24 -22.19
N LEU A 74 7.53 -0.65 -23.18
CA LEU A 74 6.79 -1.92 -23.33
C LEU A 74 6.89 -2.71 -22.01
#